data_AF-A0A445DL97-F1
#
_entry.id   AF-A0A445DL97-F1
#
_cell.length_a   1.000
_cell.length_b   1.000
_cell.length_c   1.000
_cell.angle_alpha   90.00
_cell.angle_beta   90.00
_cell.angle_gamma   90.00
#
_symmetry.space_group_name_H-M   'P 1'
#
loop_
_entity.id
_entity.type
_entity.pdbx_description
1 polymer ?
#
loop_
_entity_poly.entity_id
_entity_poly.type
_entity_poly.pdbx_seq_one_letter_code
_entity_poly.pdbx_strand_id
1 'polypeptide(L)'
;MLKNYGDQVHFQIAERNILDEMIKIVRKKAHMQVRDKILVLLDSWQEAFGGPGGKYPQYYWAYEELKRTGVVFPKRSLDASPIFTPPPTHQSSGSMHAGYGMPSGSSKTLDETMATEIETLR
;
A
#
# COMPACT_ATOMS: atom_id res chain seq x y z
N MET A 1 12.82 12.01 3.95
CA MET A 1 12.89 10.64 4.49
C MET A 1 11.84 10.50 5.59
N LEU A 2 10.64 10.01 5.28
CA LEU A 2 9.56 9.88 6.26
C LEU A 2 8.61 8.72 5.87
N LYS A 3 9.16 7.51 5.64
CA LYS A 3 8.37 6.36 5.13
C LYS A 3 8.17 5.22 6.15
N ASN A 4 8.65 5.36 7.39
CA ASN A 4 8.71 4.23 8.33
C ASN A 4 7.89 4.39 9.63
N TYR A 5 7.22 5.51 9.86
CA TYR A 5 6.49 5.71 11.12
C TYR A 5 5.29 4.77 11.26
N GLY A 6 4.58 4.48 10.16
CA GLY A 6 3.48 3.51 10.16
C GLY A 6 3.96 2.11 10.55
N ASP A 7 5.03 1.63 9.91
CA ASP A 7 5.60 0.32 10.18
C ASP A 7 6.07 0.15 11.63
N GLN A 8 6.69 1.18 12.22
CA GLN A 8 7.15 1.13 13.61
C GLN A 8 5.97 1.08 14.60
N VAL A 9 4.89 1.83 14.33
CA VAL A 9 3.69 1.80 15.17
C VAL A 9 3.01 0.43 15.09
N HIS A 10 2.85 -0.14 13.90
CA HIS A 10 2.25 -1.47 13.73
C HIS A 10 3.10 -2.58 14.35
N PHE A 11 4.43 -2.47 14.24
CA PHE A 11 5.34 -3.37 14.94
C PHE A 11 5.13 -3.32 16.46
N GLN A 12 5.07 -2.12 17.05
CA GLN A 12 4.81 -1.98 18.48
C GLN A 12 3.42 -2.50 18.89
N ILE A 13 2.39 -2.29 18.07
CA ILE A 13 1.04 -2.80 18.37
C ILE A 13 1.01 -4.33 18.38
N ALA A 14 1.69 -4.96 17.43
CA ALA A 14 1.79 -6.41 17.35
C ALA A 14 2.68 -7.01 18.47
N GLU A 15 3.76 -6.32 18.85
CA GLU A 15 4.76 -6.83 19.79
C GLU A 15 4.47 -6.49 21.26
N ARG A 16 3.80 -5.36 21.55
CA ARG A 16 3.58 -4.86 22.93
C ARG A 16 2.23 -5.26 23.52
N ASN A 17 1.67 -6.41 23.14
CA ASN A 17 0.39 -6.94 23.63
C ASN A 17 -0.81 -5.97 23.53
N ILE A 18 -0.73 -4.90 22.72
CA ILE A 18 -1.82 -3.94 22.56
C ILE A 18 -3.04 -4.64 21.97
N LEU A 19 -2.80 -5.58 21.05
CA LEU A 19 -3.83 -6.42 20.45
C LEU A 19 -4.60 -7.25 21.50
N ASP A 20 -3.89 -7.81 22.49
CA ASP A 20 -4.51 -8.57 23.58
C ASP A 20 -5.40 -7.69 24.45
N GLU A 21 -4.96 -6.46 24.75
CA GLU A 21 -5.77 -5.49 25.49
C GLU A 21 -7.02 -5.09 24.71
N MET A 22 -6.92 -4.88 23.39
CA MET A 22 -8.08 -4.62 22.53
C MET A 22 -9.09 -5.78 22.57
N ILE A 23 -8.63 -7.03 22.50
CA ILE A 23 -9.48 -8.23 22.62
C ILE A 23 -10.14 -8.28 24.00
N LYS A 24 -9.39 -8.00 25.08
CA LYS A 24 -9.94 -7.96 26.45
C LYS A 24 -11.04 -6.91 26.58
N ILE A 25 -10.87 -5.71 26.01
CA ILE A 25 -11.88 -4.65 26.02
C ILE A 25 -13.15 -5.12 25.31
N VAL A 26 -13.02 -5.71 24.12
CA VAL A 26 -14.18 -6.26 23.36
C VAL A 26 -14.92 -7.31 24.19
N ARG A 27 -14.20 -8.21 24.87
CA ARG A 27 -14.77 -9.29 25.68
C ARG A 27 -15.48 -8.80 26.94
N LYS A 28 -14.98 -7.74 27.59
CA LYS A 28 -15.59 -7.19 28.81
C LYS A 28 -16.99 -6.60 28.57
N LYS A 29 -17.41 -6.40 27.31
CA LYS A 29 -18.71 -5.84 26.90
C LYS A 29 -19.09 -4.50 27.55
N ALA A 30 -18.16 -3.84 28.23
CA ALA A 30 -18.29 -2.49 28.72
C ALA A 30 -17.96 -1.47 27.61
N HIS A 31 -18.53 -0.27 27.67
CA HIS A 31 -18.26 0.81 26.72
C HIS A 31 -18.49 0.43 25.25
N MET A 32 -19.76 0.21 24.87
CA MET A 32 -20.14 -0.25 23.52
C MET A 32 -19.51 0.58 22.38
N GLN A 33 -19.43 1.90 22.54
CA GLN A 33 -18.80 2.79 21.56
C GLN A 33 -17.31 2.48 21.33
N VAL A 34 -16.55 2.21 22.40
CA VAL A 34 -15.12 1.87 22.31
C VAL A 34 -14.95 0.50 21.66
N ARG A 35 -15.78 -0.46 22.05
CA ARG A 35 -15.80 -1.78 21.44
C ARG A 35 -16.05 -1.71 19.94
N ASP A 36 -17.05 -0.95 19.50
CA ASP A 36 -17.37 -0.84 18.06
C ASP A 36 -16.19 -0.23 17.28
N LYS A 37 -15.53 0.78 17.84
CA LYS A 37 -14.31 1.36 17.22
C LYS A 37 -13.17 0.35 17.13
N ILE A 38 -12.97 -0.48 18.15
CA ILE A 38 -11.97 -1.57 18.10
C ILE A 38 -12.31 -2.58 17.01
N LEU A 39 -13.59 -2.97 16.88
CA LEU A 39 -14.01 -3.93 15.86
C LEU A 39 -13.79 -3.38 14.45
N VAL A 40 -14.16 -2.13 14.19
CA VAL A 40 -13.89 -1.47 12.91
C VAL A 40 -12.38 -1.40 12.63
N LEU A 41 -11.58 -1.11 13.64
CA LEU A 41 -10.13 -0.98 13.48
C LEU A 41 -9.46 -2.31 13.15
N LEU A 42 -9.80 -3.39 13.88
CA LEU A 42 -9.28 -4.74 13.62
C LEU A 42 -9.68 -5.24 12.23
N ASP A 43 -10.94 -5.01 11.85
CA ASP A 43 -11.45 -5.34 10.53
C ASP A 43 -10.67 -4.55 9.44
N SER A 44 -10.49 -3.24 9.63
CA SER A 44 -9.73 -2.42 8.67
C SER A 44 -8.28 -2.87 8.53
N TRP A 45 -7.60 -3.17 9.64
CA TRP A 45 -6.20 -3.61 9.62
C TRP A 45 -6.02 -5.01 9.04
N GLN A 46 -6.88 -5.98 9.37
CA GLN A 46 -6.74 -7.32 8.78
C GLN A 46 -6.88 -7.26 7.24
N GLU A 47 -7.78 -6.42 6.72
CA GLU A 47 -7.92 -6.24 5.28
C GLU A 47 -6.75 -5.46 4.66
N ALA A 48 -6.39 -4.32 5.25
CA ALA A 48 -5.31 -3.45 4.75
C ALA A 48 -3.94 -4.14 4.73
N PHE A 49 -3.69 -5.09 5.64
CA PHE A 49 -2.41 -5.78 5.74
C PHE A 49 -2.38 -7.16 5.06
N GLY A 50 -3.43 -7.56 4.33
CA GLY A 50 -3.44 -8.76 3.51
C GLY A 50 -3.88 -10.04 4.23
N GLY A 51 -4.58 -9.92 5.36
CA GLY A 51 -5.19 -11.04 6.07
C GLY A 51 -4.18 -12.08 6.57
N PRO A 52 -4.47 -13.40 6.43
CA PRO A 52 -3.66 -14.46 7.02
C PRO A 52 -2.24 -14.59 6.43
N GLY A 53 -2.06 -14.23 5.16
CA GLY A 53 -0.76 -14.22 4.47
C GLY A 53 -0.09 -12.84 4.45
N GLY A 54 -0.62 -11.91 5.24
CA GLY A 54 -0.26 -10.50 5.23
C GLY A 54 1.05 -10.15 5.94
N LYS A 55 1.41 -8.86 5.89
CA LYS A 55 2.60 -8.33 6.59
C LYS A 55 2.47 -8.42 8.12
N TYR A 56 1.25 -8.26 8.63
CA TYR A 56 0.92 -8.32 10.06
C TYR A 56 -0.24 -9.31 10.29
N PRO A 57 0.03 -10.62 10.24
CA PRO A 57 -1.02 -11.64 10.35
C PRO A 57 -1.67 -11.67 11.74
N GLN A 58 -1.08 -11.03 12.76
CA GLN A 58 -1.66 -10.95 14.10
C GLN A 58 -3.04 -10.28 14.08
N TYR A 59 -3.23 -9.24 13.25
CA TYR A 59 -4.52 -8.56 13.13
C TYR A 59 -5.62 -9.49 12.62
N TYR A 60 -5.29 -10.34 11.65
CA TYR A 60 -6.22 -11.36 11.15
C TYR A 60 -6.57 -12.38 12.23
N TRP A 61 -5.59 -12.88 12.99
CA TRP A 61 -5.85 -13.85 14.06
C TRP A 61 -6.72 -13.28 15.17
N ALA A 62 -6.50 -12.03 15.58
CA ALA A 62 -7.36 -11.36 16.55
C ALA A 62 -8.80 -11.19 16.02
N TYR A 63 -8.95 -10.78 14.76
CA TYR A 63 -10.23 -10.66 14.09
C TYR A 63 -10.99 -12.01 14.05
N GLU A 64 -10.33 -13.08 13.59
CA GLU A 64 -10.94 -14.40 13.51
C GLU A 64 -11.23 -15.01 14.88
N GLU A 65 -10.38 -14.79 15.89
CA GLU A 65 -10.64 -15.22 17.26
C GLU A 65 -11.93 -14.57 17.80
N LEU A 66 -12.09 -13.26 17.60
CA LEU A 66 -13.29 -12.55 18.02
C LEU A 66 -14.53 -13.07 17.29
N LYS A 67 -14.46 -13.32 15.99
CA LYS A 67 -15.57 -13.93 15.23
C LYS A 67 -15.93 -15.32 15.75
N ARG A 68 -14.94 -16.17 16.01
CA ARG A 68 -15.14 -17.52 16.54
C ARG A 68 -15.79 -17.52 17.92
N THR A 69 -15.56 -16.49 18.72
CA THR A 69 -16.23 -16.28 20.02
C THR A 69 -17.63 -15.66 19.90
N GLY A 70 -18.15 -15.50 18.68
CA GLY A 70 -19.49 -15.00 18.40
C GLY A 70 -19.61 -13.48 18.40
N VAL A 71 -18.49 -12.75 18.36
CA VAL A 71 -18.53 -11.29 18.22
C VAL A 71 -18.92 -10.93 16.78
N VAL A 72 -20.01 -10.18 16.66
CA VAL A 72 -20.48 -9.63 15.39
C VAL A 72 -19.71 -8.35 15.09
N PHE A 73 -19.10 -8.29 13.91
CA PHE A 73 -18.42 -7.10 13.42
C PHE A 73 -19.40 -6.15 12.71
N PRO A 74 -19.23 -4.83 12.85
CA PRO A 74 -20.02 -3.85 12.10
C PRO A 74 -19.90 -4.07 10.59
N LYS A 75 -21.00 -3.86 9.84
CA LYS A 75 -20.94 -3.88 8.37
C LYS A 75 -20.09 -2.71 7.90
N ARG A 76 -19.13 -2.98 7.01
CA ARG A 76 -18.38 -1.91 6.33
C ARG A 76 -19.31 -1.13 5.41
N SER A 77 -19.18 0.20 5.43
CA SER A 77 -19.65 1.04 4.34
C SER A 77 -18.69 0.87 3.16
N LEU A 78 -19.20 0.77 1.94
CA LEU A 78 -18.40 0.63 0.71
C LEU A 78 -17.39 1.79 0.52
N ASP A 79 -17.64 2.95 1.12
CA ASP A 79 -16.74 4.11 1.13
C ASP A 79 -15.58 4.05 2.13
N ALA A 80 -15.50 3.03 2.99
CA ALA A 80 -14.50 2.94 4.05
C ALA A 80 -13.24 2.13 3.66
N SER A 81 -13.03 1.87 2.37
CA SER A 81 -11.80 1.21 1.91
C SER A 81 -10.57 2.05 2.26
N PRO A 82 -9.50 1.44 2.79
CA PRO A 82 -8.29 2.18 3.14
C PRO A 82 -7.71 2.87 1.91
N ILE A 83 -7.58 4.20 1.98
CA ILE A 83 -6.96 5.01 0.93
C ILE A 83 -5.46 4.73 0.95
N PHE A 84 -5.01 3.86 0.05
CA PHE A 84 -3.61 3.78 -0.34
C PHE A 84 -3.34 4.95 -1.29
N THR A 85 -2.83 6.06 -0.77
CA THR A 85 -2.27 7.10 -1.64
C THR A 85 -1.00 6.50 -2.29
N PRO A 86 -0.98 6.29 -3.62
CA PRO A 86 0.24 5.85 -4.28
C PRO A 86 1.33 6.91 -4.09
N PRO A 87 2.61 6.51 -3.95
CA PRO A 87 3.69 7.45 -3.73
C PRO A 87 3.76 8.47 -4.89
N PRO A 88 4.03 9.76 -4.61
CA PRO A 88 4.17 10.75 -5.66
C PRO A 88 5.30 10.34 -6.59
N THR A 89 4.99 10.19 -7.88
CA THR A 89 5.96 9.97 -8.94
C THR A 89 6.79 11.24 -9.05
N HIS A 90 7.93 11.30 -8.35
CA HIS A 90 8.94 12.31 -8.64
C HIS A 90 9.46 12.01 -10.04
N GLN A 91 8.91 12.71 -11.04
CA GLN A 91 9.54 12.83 -12.34
C GLN A 91 10.91 13.45 -12.06
N SER A 92 11.96 12.65 -12.20
CA SER A 92 13.33 13.15 -12.21
C SER A 92 13.47 14.01 -13.47
N SER A 93 13.11 15.29 -13.37
CA SER A 93 13.58 16.31 -14.28
C SER A 93 15.08 16.43 -14.06
N GLY A 94 15.84 15.63 -14.81
CA GLY A 94 17.28 15.73 -14.90
C GLY A 94 17.63 17.08 -15.51
N SER A 95 17.88 18.07 -14.67
CA SER A 95 18.65 19.26 -15.05
C SER A 95 20.08 19.07 -14.58
N MET A 96 20.90 18.43 -15.43
CA MET A 96 22.35 18.56 -15.38
C MET A 96 22.75 19.24 -16.67
N HIS A 97 22.79 20.58 -16.63
CA HIS A 97 23.45 21.37 -17.64
C HIS A 97 24.91 21.55 -17.20
N ALA A 98 25.85 20.97 -17.95
CA ALA A 98 27.09 21.63 -18.42
C ALA A 98 28.15 20.61 -18.84
N GLY A 99 28.53 20.68 -20.12
CA GLY A 99 29.95 20.68 -20.49
C GLY A 99 30.54 19.38 -21.03
N TYR A 100 31.20 19.53 -22.18
CA TYR A 100 32.31 18.74 -22.76
C TYR A 100 32.04 17.29 -23.26
N GLY A 101 32.04 17.14 -24.59
CA GLY A 101 32.82 16.06 -25.22
C GLY A 101 32.09 15.00 -26.05
N MET A 102 31.96 15.27 -27.36
CA MET A 102 32.03 14.34 -28.50
C MET A 102 30.81 13.45 -28.87
N PRO A 103 30.53 13.28 -30.19
CA PRO A 103 29.35 12.59 -30.70
C PRO A 103 29.50 11.07 -30.65
N SER A 104 28.39 10.40 -30.31
CA SER A 104 28.28 8.95 -30.26
C SER A 104 28.39 8.33 -31.65
N GLY A 105 29.50 7.66 -31.94
CA GLY A 105 29.56 6.62 -32.97
C GLY A 105 29.17 5.28 -32.36
N SER A 106 27.99 4.75 -32.68
CA SER A 106 27.80 3.30 -32.89
C SER A 106 26.43 2.98 -33.51
N SER A 107 26.51 2.50 -34.76
CA SER A 107 25.64 1.59 -35.51
C SER A 107 24.23 1.29 -35.02
N LYS A 108 23.25 1.67 -35.85
CA LYS A 108 22.00 0.92 -36.09
C LYS A 108 21.55 1.15 -37.53
N THR A 109 21.86 0.18 -38.39
CA THR A 109 21.14 -0.24 -39.60
C THR A 109 19.87 0.55 -39.95
N LEU A 110 19.96 1.43 -40.94
CA LEU A 110 18.83 1.88 -41.75
C LEU A 110 19.31 2.01 -43.21
N ASP A 111 19.95 0.96 -43.74
CA ASP A 111 20.11 0.76 -45.19
C ASP A 111 18.80 0.16 -45.77
N GLU A 112 17.67 0.74 -45.38
CA GLU A 112 16.34 0.32 -45.84
C GLU A 112 15.43 1.55 -45.94
N THR A 113 15.93 2.62 -46.55
CA THR A 113 15.09 3.71 -47.06
C THR A 113 15.58 4.22 -48.42
N MET A 114 16.22 3.33 -49.21
CA MET A 114 16.27 3.43 -50.68
C MET A 114 14.89 3.17 -51.32
N ALA A 115 13.81 3.40 -50.56
CA ALA A 115 12.46 3.32 -51.05
C ALA A 115 12.06 4.72 -51.55
N THR A 116 12.06 4.82 -52.87
CA THR A 116 11.28 5.74 -53.69
C THR A 116 11.73 7.19 -53.76
N GLU A 117 12.62 7.42 -54.72
CA GLU A 117 12.66 8.61 -55.58
C GLU A 117 11.23 8.97 -56.04
N ILE A 118 10.58 9.86 -55.31
CA ILE A 118 9.40 10.62 -55.76
C ILE A 118 9.86 11.97 -56.30
N GLU A 119 10.61 11.95 -57.40
CA GLU A 119 10.75 13.10 -58.28
C GLU A 119 10.54 12.65 -59.74
N THR A 120 9.41 12.01 -59.97
CA THR A 120 8.81 11.91 -61.29
C THR A 120 7.38 12.41 -61.15
N LEU A 121 7.18 13.72 -61.22
CA LEU A 121 5.90 14.31 -61.64
C LEU A 121 6.10 15.80 -62.00
N ARG A 122 6.28 16.00 -63.31
CA ARG A 122 5.74 17.07 -64.16
C ARG A 122 6.51 18.37 -64.33
#